data_AF-A0A940L3K4-F1
#
_entry.id   AF-A0A940L3K4-F1
#
_cell.length_a   1.000
_cell.length_b   1.000
_cell.length_c   1.000
_cell.angle_alpha   90.00
_cell.angle_beta   90.00
_cell.angle_gamma   90.00
#
_symmetry.space_group_name_H-M   'P 1'
#
loop_
_entity.id
_entity.type
_entity.pdbx_description
1 polymer ?
#
loop_
_entity_poly.entity_id
_entity_poly.type
_entity_poly.pdbx_seq_one_letter_code
_entity_poly.pdbx_strand_id
1 'polypeptide(L)'
;MLFPDLSAPQITTNKDNRATIPVAFVADRFIALILDFLIFSPIVSLLMAGLIRQAKTFFLINTHSEEGLVAAALIFLVGTITVVLLQSVFMYYWQATPGQFFLQMRVISYPNYRERLSISQCMVRSFAWCGSFLLLGLPFLEVLSHPLRRTFHERASDTMVITLKKVPDDGPEPLEQRFIASWLRMSFLFFALFVFVGVAKTYHSLSVGEYRESGTATVAMCKEIKDSELQGASRLDAALSLFLLNEITPECLHKEAELSLWGDPVNSQSMAYFAKYLLTEDEEHQKYLAKVCEDATSSACALAQYLEDSDSKRLAQADASLWVTQVLRVEEKYSRRDVAGSLELIEKLQHVNVLRSAMDKKYVRSIWALNERSQKKGGRQPASADSKPWLEDFKEKYGVQ
;
A
#
# COMPACT_ATOMS: atom_id res chain seq x y z
N MET A 1 52.38 -37.82 -19.60
CA MET A 1 51.43 -38.58 -18.75
C MET A 1 52.24 -39.64 -18.02
N LEU A 2 52.43 -39.48 -16.71
CA LEU A 2 53.06 -40.49 -15.85
C LEU A 2 51.99 -41.50 -15.45
N PHE A 3 52.18 -42.76 -15.80
CA PHE A 3 51.31 -43.84 -15.34
C PHE A 3 51.57 -44.09 -13.85
N PRO A 4 50.53 -44.25 -13.02
CA PRO A 4 50.70 -44.62 -11.63
C PRO A 4 51.36 -46.00 -11.54
N ASP A 5 52.41 -46.10 -10.74
CA ASP A 5 53.21 -47.31 -10.56
C ASP A 5 52.38 -48.37 -9.83
N LEU A 6 51.93 -49.39 -10.57
CA LEU A 6 51.13 -50.51 -10.07
C LEU A 6 51.96 -51.51 -9.25
N SER A 7 53.28 -51.31 -9.16
CA SER A 7 54.19 -52.20 -8.43
C SER A 7 54.44 -51.77 -6.98
N ALA A 8 54.00 -50.57 -6.59
CA ALA A 8 54.11 -50.13 -5.20
C ALA A 8 53.18 -50.99 -4.33
N PRO A 9 53.71 -51.74 -3.33
CA PRO A 9 52.87 -52.44 -2.37
C PRO A 9 51.96 -51.39 -1.72
N GLN A 10 50.65 -51.62 -1.77
CA GLN A 10 49.69 -50.75 -1.10
C GLN A 10 50.16 -50.61 0.35
N ILE A 11 50.48 -49.38 0.75
CA ILE A 11 50.65 -49.05 2.14
C ILE A 11 49.28 -49.30 2.74
N THR A 12 49.06 -50.50 3.26
CA THR A 12 47.99 -50.82 4.18
C THR A 12 48.33 -50.05 5.44
N THR A 13 48.05 -48.74 5.42
CA THR A 13 48.03 -47.94 6.64
C THR A 13 47.15 -48.72 7.58
N ASN A 14 47.78 -49.26 8.62
CA ASN A 14 47.15 -50.11 9.61
C ASN A 14 45.82 -49.46 9.95
N LYS A 15 44.73 -50.16 9.65
CA LYS A 15 43.34 -49.69 9.76
C LYS A 15 42.95 -49.65 11.24
N ASP A 16 43.87 -49.18 12.08
CA ASP A 16 43.75 -49.02 13.51
C ASP A 16 42.64 -48.01 13.77
N ASN A 17 41.47 -48.54 14.13
CA ASN A 17 40.41 -47.90 14.90
C ASN A 17 40.18 -46.42 14.61
N ARG A 18 40.02 -46.03 13.34
CA ARG A 18 39.26 -44.82 13.03
C ARG A 18 37.83 -45.12 13.44
N ALA A 19 37.50 -44.82 14.71
CA ALA A 19 36.18 -44.95 15.26
C ALA A 19 35.20 -44.35 14.25
N THR A 20 34.41 -45.21 13.61
CA THR A 20 33.42 -44.78 12.63
C THR A 20 32.48 -43.84 13.35
N ILE A 21 32.42 -42.60 12.87
CA ILE A 21 31.58 -41.58 13.50
C ILE A 21 30.14 -42.05 13.33
N PRO A 22 29.35 -42.23 14.40
CA PRO A 22 28.00 -42.78 14.29
C PRO A 22 27.06 -41.73 13.71
N VAL A 23 26.99 -41.66 12.38
CA VAL A 23 26.14 -40.71 11.66
C VAL A 23 24.67 -41.05 11.87
N ALA A 24 23.84 -40.03 12.12
CA ALA A 24 22.40 -40.23 12.31
C ALA A 24 21.63 -40.46 11.00
N PHE A 25 20.62 -41.32 11.06
CA PHE A 25 19.73 -41.64 9.94
C PHE A 25 18.98 -40.41 9.42
N VAL A 26 18.81 -40.32 8.10
CA VAL A 26 18.08 -39.20 7.46
C VAL A 26 16.61 -39.16 7.90
N ALA A 27 15.97 -40.32 8.02
CA ALA A 27 14.59 -40.41 8.49
C ALA A 27 14.44 -39.87 9.90
N ASP A 28 15.37 -40.19 10.81
CA ASP A 28 15.37 -39.65 12.17
C ASP A 28 15.53 -38.13 12.17
N ARG A 29 16.41 -37.58 11.34
CA ARG A 29 16.59 -36.12 11.20
C ARG A 29 15.32 -35.43 10.69
N PHE A 30 14.59 -36.06 9.76
CA PHE A 30 13.33 -35.54 9.24
C PHE A 30 12.20 -35.62 10.28
N ILE A 31 12.10 -36.73 11.00
CA ILE A 31 11.11 -36.88 12.09
C ILE A 31 11.42 -35.89 13.22
N ALA A 32 12.70 -35.68 13.57
CA ALA A 32 13.10 -34.66 14.52
C ALA A 32 12.65 -33.26 14.09
N LEU A 33 12.77 -32.92 12.80
CA LEU A 33 12.29 -31.63 12.27
C LEU A 33 10.78 -31.46 12.50
N ILE A 34 9.98 -32.50 12.25
CA ILE A 34 8.53 -32.47 12.46
C ILE A 34 8.20 -32.31 13.95
N LEU A 35 8.90 -33.06 14.82
CA LEU A 35 8.72 -32.97 16.26
C LEU A 35 9.13 -31.59 16.79
N ASP A 36 10.24 -31.02 16.31
CA ASP A 36 10.68 -29.67 16.65
C ASP A 36 9.62 -28.64 16.26
N PHE A 37 9.02 -28.76 15.07
CA PHE A 37 7.95 -27.87 14.63
C PHE A 37 6.70 -28.00 15.53
N LEU A 38 6.30 -29.22 15.88
CA LEU A 38 5.15 -29.47 16.75
C LEU A 38 5.38 -28.90 18.15
N ILE A 39 6.60 -29.03 18.71
CA ILE A 39 6.94 -28.57 20.05
C ILE A 39 7.14 -27.04 20.09
N PHE A 40 7.81 -26.46 19.10
CA PHE A 40 8.10 -25.02 19.10
C PHE A 40 6.93 -24.17 18.60
N SER A 41 6.05 -24.68 17.73
CA SER A 41 4.96 -23.88 17.17
C SER A 41 4.02 -23.26 18.21
N PRO A 42 3.59 -23.93 19.30
CA PRO A 42 2.73 -23.31 20.30
C PRO A 42 3.47 -22.18 21.04
N ILE A 43 4.74 -22.38 21.39
CA ILE A 43 5.57 -21.41 22.11
C ILE A 43 5.78 -20.16 21.25
N VAL A 44 6.18 -20.34 19.99
CA VAL A 44 6.38 -19.23 19.05
C VAL A 44 5.05 -18.53 18.76
N SER A 45 3.95 -19.27 18.58
CA SER A 45 2.62 -18.67 18.34
C SER A 45 2.14 -17.82 19.51
N LEU A 46 2.42 -18.24 20.75
CA LEU A 46 2.07 -17.49 21.96
C LEU A 46 2.85 -16.17 22.02
N LEU A 47 4.16 -16.20 21.74
CA LEU A 47 5.00 -15.01 21.72
C LEU A 47 4.61 -14.04 20.59
N MET A 48 4.14 -14.58 19.46
CA MET A 48 3.77 -13.79 18.28
C MET A 48 2.30 -13.35 18.25
N ALA A 49 1.46 -13.81 19.19
CA ALA A 49 0.01 -13.62 19.15
C ALA A 49 -0.39 -12.14 19.07
N GLY A 50 0.29 -11.26 19.82
CA GLY A 50 0.03 -9.82 19.80
C GLY A 50 0.29 -9.18 18.44
N LEU A 51 1.44 -9.50 17.84
CA LEU A 51 1.82 -8.99 16.52
C LEU A 51 0.88 -9.51 15.42
N ILE A 52 0.54 -10.80 15.47
CA ILE A 52 -0.39 -11.41 14.50
C ILE A 52 -1.78 -10.75 14.58
N ARG A 53 -2.27 -10.42 15.78
CA ARG A 53 -3.55 -9.73 15.96
C ARG A 53 -3.55 -8.33 15.34
N GLN A 54 -2.47 -7.58 15.54
CA GLN A 54 -2.31 -6.25 14.93
C GLN A 54 -2.22 -6.35 13.40
N ALA A 55 -1.38 -7.23 12.87
CA ALA A 55 -1.24 -7.43 11.42
C ALA A 55 -2.54 -7.87 10.74
N LYS A 56 -3.33 -8.76 11.38
CA LYS A 56 -4.66 -9.13 10.87
C LYS A 56 -5.59 -7.92 10.75
N THR A 57 -5.51 -6.98 11.69
CA THR A 57 -6.35 -5.77 11.67
C THR A 57 -5.98 -4.88 10.48
N PHE A 58 -4.68 -4.65 10.24
CA PHE A 58 -4.20 -3.91 9.07
C PHE A 58 -4.58 -4.58 7.75
N PHE A 59 -4.40 -5.90 7.66
CA PHE A 59 -4.67 -6.66 6.44
C PHE A 59 -6.18 -6.70 6.11
N LEU A 60 -7.06 -6.70 7.12
CA LEU A 60 -8.51 -6.64 6.94
C LEU A 60 -9.01 -5.26 6.48
N ILE A 61 -8.35 -4.18 6.92
CA ILE A 61 -8.73 -2.82 6.54
C ILE A 61 -8.26 -2.50 5.12
N ASN A 62 -7.04 -2.90 4.77
CA ASN A 62 -6.50 -2.64 3.43
C ASN A 62 -5.45 -3.69 3.05
N THR A 63 -5.85 -4.65 2.22
CA THR A 63 -5.00 -5.75 1.73
C THR A 63 -3.80 -5.27 0.91
N HIS A 64 -3.83 -4.04 0.41
CA HIS A 64 -2.77 -3.43 -0.39
C HIS A 64 -1.99 -2.34 0.35
N SER A 65 -2.22 -2.15 1.66
CA SER A 65 -1.44 -1.18 2.43
C SER A 65 0.03 -1.58 2.54
N GLU A 66 0.93 -0.61 2.34
CA GLU A 66 2.37 -0.77 2.60
C GLU A 66 2.61 -1.19 4.06
N GLU A 67 1.76 -0.72 4.97
CA GLU A 67 1.73 -1.08 6.38
C GLU A 67 1.57 -2.59 6.61
N GLY A 68 0.74 -3.26 5.80
CA GLY A 68 0.55 -4.71 5.87
C GLY A 68 1.83 -5.49 5.52
N LEU A 69 2.58 -5.04 4.52
CA LEU A 69 3.86 -5.65 4.14
C LEU A 69 4.91 -5.45 5.23
N VAL A 70 5.00 -4.23 5.79
CA VAL A 70 5.90 -3.91 6.91
C VAL A 70 5.56 -4.78 8.13
N ALA A 71 4.27 -4.92 8.46
CA ALA A 71 3.83 -5.76 9.57
C ALA A 71 4.16 -7.25 9.33
N ALA A 72 3.96 -7.75 8.12
CA ALA A 72 4.33 -9.13 7.76
C ALA A 72 5.85 -9.35 7.86
N ALA A 73 6.66 -8.41 7.37
CA ALA A 73 8.11 -8.46 7.48
C ALA A 73 8.58 -8.43 8.95
N LEU A 74 7.93 -7.61 9.79
CA LEU A 74 8.20 -7.56 11.23
C LEU A 74 7.86 -8.88 11.92
N ILE A 75 6.69 -9.47 11.62
CA ILE A 75 6.30 -10.79 12.13
C ILE A 75 7.32 -11.85 11.72
N PHE A 76 7.72 -11.86 10.45
CA PHE A 76 8.70 -12.79 9.94
C PHE A 76 10.06 -12.64 10.65
N LEU A 77 10.54 -11.40 10.83
CA LEU A 77 11.81 -11.10 11.50
C LEU A 77 11.79 -11.52 12.97
N VAL A 78 10.78 -11.10 13.73
CA VAL A 78 10.65 -11.42 15.17
C VAL A 78 10.45 -12.92 15.37
N GLY A 79 9.65 -13.57 14.52
CA GLY A 79 9.47 -15.02 14.53
C GLY A 79 10.78 -15.77 14.28
N THR A 80 11.55 -15.34 13.28
CA THR A 80 12.87 -15.91 12.97
C THR A 80 13.84 -15.76 14.13
N ILE A 81 13.95 -14.56 14.71
CA ILE A 81 14.81 -14.31 15.87
C ILE A 81 14.41 -15.21 17.04
N THR A 82 13.11 -15.31 17.33
CA THR A 82 12.58 -16.14 18.41
C THR A 82 12.96 -17.62 18.23
N VAL A 83 12.77 -18.16 17.02
CA VAL A 83 13.14 -19.55 16.71
C VAL A 83 14.65 -19.76 16.82
N VAL A 84 15.46 -18.82 16.32
CA VAL A 84 16.93 -18.91 16.40
C VAL A 84 17.40 -18.94 17.85
N LEU A 85 16.88 -18.04 18.70
CA LEU A 85 17.23 -17.98 20.11
C LEU A 85 16.81 -19.27 20.83
N LEU A 86 15.56 -19.71 20.63
CA LEU A 86 15.02 -20.91 21.28
C LEU A 86 15.85 -22.15 20.91
N GLN A 87 16.07 -22.40 19.62
CA GLN A 87 16.91 -23.51 19.17
C GLN A 87 18.34 -23.41 19.67
N SER A 88 18.93 -22.21 19.68
CA SER A 88 20.31 -22.01 20.16
C SER A 88 20.45 -22.32 21.63
N VAL A 89 19.47 -21.94 22.46
CA VAL A 89 19.43 -22.29 23.89
C VAL A 89 19.35 -23.80 24.07
N PHE A 90 18.46 -24.49 23.34
CA PHE A 90 18.34 -25.94 23.42
C PHE A 90 19.65 -26.65 23.00
N MET A 91 20.25 -26.22 21.90
CA MET A 91 21.52 -26.80 21.43
C MET A 91 22.70 -26.49 22.35
N TYR A 92 22.74 -25.32 22.99
CA TYR A 92 23.83 -24.97 23.89
C TYR A 92 23.82 -25.84 25.16
N TYR A 93 22.65 -26.05 25.78
CA TYR A 93 22.53 -26.81 27.03
C TYR A 93 22.40 -28.33 26.84
N TRP A 94 21.61 -28.77 25.85
CA TRP A 94 21.32 -30.20 25.63
C TRP A 94 22.05 -30.80 24.44
N GLN A 95 22.73 -29.98 23.63
CA GLN A 95 23.39 -30.43 22.39
C GLN A 95 22.42 -31.10 21.41
N ALA A 96 21.14 -30.79 21.50
CA ALA A 96 20.10 -31.32 20.65
C ALA A 96 18.91 -30.36 20.68
N THR A 97 18.17 -30.28 19.59
CA THR A 97 16.81 -29.74 19.63
C THR A 97 15.87 -30.75 20.29
N PRO A 98 14.70 -30.35 20.81
CA PRO A 98 13.77 -31.26 21.49
C PRO A 98 13.45 -32.53 20.70
N GLY A 99 13.14 -32.41 19.40
CA GLY A 99 12.88 -33.54 18.51
C GLY A 99 14.11 -34.43 18.30
N GLN A 100 15.30 -33.84 18.19
CA GLN A 100 16.55 -34.61 18.13
C GLN A 100 16.82 -35.36 19.44
N PHE A 101 16.53 -34.73 20.58
CA PHE A 101 16.67 -35.32 21.89
C PHE A 101 15.76 -36.56 22.04
N PHE A 102 14.49 -36.48 21.63
CA PHE A 102 13.56 -37.62 21.64
C PHE A 102 14.03 -38.79 20.77
N LEU A 103 14.69 -38.51 19.64
CA LEU A 103 15.21 -39.54 18.73
C LEU A 103 16.63 -39.99 19.05
N GLN A 104 17.16 -39.65 20.23
CA GLN A 104 18.49 -40.03 20.69
C GLN A 104 19.60 -39.57 19.74
N MET A 105 19.47 -38.35 19.21
CA MET A 105 20.50 -37.70 18.40
C MET A 105 21.20 -36.58 19.19
N ARG A 106 22.45 -36.31 18.84
CA ARG A 106 23.25 -35.23 19.45
C ARG A 106 24.03 -34.47 18.39
N VAL A 107 24.10 -33.16 18.53
CA VAL A 107 24.92 -32.25 17.74
C VAL A 107 26.30 -32.13 18.40
N ILE A 108 27.35 -32.38 17.64
CA ILE A 108 28.75 -32.26 18.05
C ILE A 108 29.51 -31.30 17.13
N SER A 109 30.61 -30.72 17.61
CA SER A 109 31.49 -29.90 16.76
C SER A 109 32.34 -30.77 15.83
N TYR A 110 32.54 -30.30 14.60
CA TYR A 110 33.32 -30.98 13.56
C TYR A 110 34.11 -29.94 12.75
N PRO A 111 35.41 -30.15 12.44
CA PRO A 111 36.18 -31.38 12.59
C PRO A 111 36.78 -31.58 13.99
N ASN A 112 36.91 -30.51 14.77
CA ASN A 112 37.50 -30.57 16.11
C ASN A 112 36.44 -30.95 17.13
N TYR A 113 36.49 -32.17 17.65
CA TYR A 113 35.58 -32.64 18.69
C TYR A 113 35.79 -31.85 19.98
N ARG A 114 34.75 -31.16 20.42
CA ARG A 114 34.68 -30.46 21.71
C ARG A 114 33.51 -31.02 22.50
N GLU A 115 33.66 -31.08 23.81
CA GLU A 115 32.60 -31.57 24.70
C GLU A 115 31.35 -30.68 24.68
N ARG A 116 31.49 -29.39 24.36
CA ARG A 116 30.38 -28.43 24.28
C ARG A 116 30.48 -27.59 23.01
N LEU A 117 29.32 -27.27 22.45
CA LEU A 117 29.20 -26.36 21.32
C LEU A 117 29.39 -24.93 21.80
N SER A 118 30.09 -24.12 20.99
CA SER A 118 30.15 -22.69 21.25
C SER A 118 28.80 -22.03 20.93
N ILE A 119 28.45 -20.96 21.65
CA ILE A 119 27.20 -20.22 21.43
C ILE A 119 27.12 -19.71 19.99
N SER A 120 28.24 -19.27 19.41
CA SER A 120 28.30 -18.83 18.01
C SER A 120 27.96 -19.96 17.04
N GLN A 121 28.45 -21.19 17.26
CA GLN A 121 28.09 -22.35 16.44
C GLN A 121 26.59 -22.66 16.55
N CYS A 122 26.02 -22.58 17.75
CA CYS A 122 24.57 -22.76 17.95
C CYS A 122 23.76 -21.71 17.19
N MET A 123 24.11 -20.42 17.32
CA MET A 123 23.43 -19.31 16.64
C MET A 123 23.53 -19.40 15.12
N VAL A 124 24.73 -19.62 14.58
CA VAL A 124 24.96 -19.77 13.13
C VAL A 124 24.20 -20.98 12.59
N ARG A 125 24.20 -22.10 13.33
CA ARG A 125 23.45 -23.30 12.94
C ARG A 125 21.95 -23.02 12.87
N SER A 126 21.38 -22.41 13.92
CA SER A 126 19.96 -22.07 13.97
C SER A 126 19.56 -21.05 12.90
N PHE A 127 20.39 -20.03 12.67
CA PHE A 127 20.14 -19.04 11.62
C PHE A 127 20.15 -19.67 10.23
N ALA A 128 21.16 -20.49 9.92
CA ALA A 128 21.23 -21.23 8.65
C ALA A 128 20.10 -22.25 8.49
N TRP A 129 19.60 -22.82 9.60
CA TRP A 129 18.43 -23.68 9.60
C TRP A 129 17.16 -22.89 9.23
N CYS A 130 16.93 -21.70 9.80
CA CYS A 130 15.82 -20.83 9.38
C CYS A 130 15.93 -20.43 7.90
N GLY A 131 17.13 -20.12 7.42
CA GLY A 131 17.39 -19.86 6.00
C GLY A 131 17.04 -21.05 5.09
N SER A 132 17.06 -22.28 5.61
CA SER A 132 16.65 -23.46 4.85
C SER A 132 15.14 -23.44 4.53
N PHE A 133 14.29 -22.86 5.39
CA PHE A 133 12.85 -22.72 5.12
C PHE A 133 12.55 -21.65 4.06
N LEU A 134 13.32 -20.56 4.05
CA LEU A 134 13.22 -19.54 3.00
C LEU A 134 13.49 -20.12 1.60
N LEU A 135 14.37 -21.12 1.53
CA LEU A 135 14.70 -21.87 0.32
C LEU A 135 13.88 -23.15 0.17
N LEU A 136 12.66 -23.20 0.74
CA LEU A 136 11.70 -24.31 0.63
C LEU A 136 12.26 -25.68 1.06
N GLY A 137 13.21 -25.70 2.00
CA GLY A 137 13.84 -26.92 2.48
C GLY A 137 14.88 -27.54 1.53
N LEU A 138 15.18 -26.92 0.38
CA LEU A 138 16.20 -27.43 -0.55
C LEU A 138 17.58 -27.65 0.11
N PRO A 139 18.08 -26.74 0.98
CA PRO A 139 19.36 -26.96 1.67
C PRO A 139 19.34 -28.11 2.69
N PHE A 140 18.16 -28.54 3.14
CA PHE A 140 18.02 -29.69 4.02
C PHE A 140 18.20 -31.01 3.26
N LEU A 141 17.73 -31.08 2.00
CA LEU A 141 17.86 -32.27 1.15
C LEU A 141 19.32 -32.63 0.85
N GLU A 142 20.26 -31.71 1.04
CA GLU A 142 21.69 -31.98 0.92
C GLU A 142 22.18 -33.12 1.81
N VAL A 143 21.47 -33.39 2.92
CA VAL A 143 21.72 -34.52 3.82
C VAL A 143 21.80 -35.86 3.08
N LEU A 144 21.05 -36.01 1.98
CA LEU A 144 20.99 -37.22 1.17
C LEU A 144 22.23 -37.38 0.26
N SER A 145 22.92 -36.28 -0.06
CA SER A 145 24.05 -36.27 -1.00
C SER A 145 25.41 -36.22 -0.32
N HIS A 146 25.48 -35.70 0.91
CA HIS A 146 26.76 -35.52 1.60
C HIS A 146 27.26 -36.87 2.15
N PRO A 147 28.56 -37.23 2.01
CA PRO A 147 29.05 -38.55 2.43
C PRO A 147 28.90 -38.75 3.95
N LEU A 148 29.07 -37.67 4.72
CA LEU A 148 28.85 -37.66 6.17
C LEU A 148 27.42 -37.27 6.59
N ARG A 149 26.47 -37.28 5.64
CA ARG A 149 25.08 -36.82 5.80
C ARG A 149 24.98 -35.46 6.52
N ARG A 150 25.87 -34.52 6.21
CA ARG A 150 25.86 -33.17 6.81
C ARG A 150 24.92 -32.27 6.00
N THR A 151 23.98 -31.63 6.69
CA THR A 151 23.12 -30.61 6.10
C THR A 151 23.88 -29.31 5.83
N PHE A 152 23.29 -28.40 5.06
CA PHE A 152 23.88 -27.07 4.82
C PHE A 152 24.18 -26.31 6.13
N HIS A 153 23.23 -26.28 7.07
CA HIS A 153 23.39 -25.59 8.35
C HIS A 153 24.43 -26.25 9.28
N GLU A 154 24.65 -27.57 9.13
CA GLU A 154 25.74 -28.29 9.79
C GLU A 154 27.12 -27.87 9.28
N ARG A 155 27.23 -27.66 7.98
CA ARG A 155 28.49 -27.19 7.37
C ARG A 155 28.77 -25.73 7.70
N ALA A 156 27.76 -24.87 7.64
CA ALA A 156 27.91 -23.45 7.97
C ALA A 156 28.36 -23.21 9.43
N SER A 157 28.02 -24.12 10.34
CA SER A 157 28.33 -24.01 11.77
C SER A 157 29.45 -24.92 12.25
N ASP A 158 30.12 -25.66 11.36
CA ASP A 158 31.13 -26.64 11.76
C ASP A 158 30.61 -27.63 12.82
N THR A 159 29.42 -28.15 12.58
CA THR A 159 28.77 -29.16 13.41
C THR A 159 28.36 -30.40 12.62
N MET A 160 28.04 -31.47 13.34
CA MET A 160 27.53 -32.72 12.80
C MET A 160 26.52 -33.33 13.77
N VAL A 161 25.49 -33.99 13.26
CA VAL A 161 24.53 -34.76 14.07
C VAL A 161 24.95 -36.23 14.09
N ILE A 162 25.17 -36.75 15.29
CA ILE A 162 25.45 -38.15 15.54
C ILE A 162 24.24 -38.84 16.18
N THR A 163 24.14 -40.14 15.97
CA THR A 163 23.14 -40.99 16.65
C THR A 163 23.76 -41.62 17.90
N LEU A 164 22.95 -41.69 18.97
CA LEU A 164 23.26 -42.45 20.18
C LEU A 164 22.65 -43.86 20.12
N LYS A 165 21.94 -44.21 19.05
CA LYS A 165 21.43 -45.56 18.79
C LYS A 165 22.60 -46.50 18.51
N LYS A 166 22.40 -47.81 18.77
CA LYS A 166 23.44 -48.83 18.62
C LYS A 166 23.91 -49.03 17.16
N VAL A 167 23.04 -48.77 16.20
CA VAL A 167 23.32 -48.96 14.76
C VAL A 167 23.53 -47.58 14.13
N PRO A 168 24.74 -47.26 13.65
CA PRO A 168 24.99 -46.04 12.89
C PRO A 168 24.52 -46.18 11.44
N ASP A 169 24.34 -45.06 10.76
CA ASP A 169 24.07 -45.00 9.32
C ASP A 169 25.39 -45.02 8.53
N ASP A 170 25.51 -45.88 7.53
CA ASP A 170 26.73 -46.07 6.73
C ASP A 170 26.95 -44.96 5.68
N GLY A 171 26.01 -44.01 5.53
CA GLY A 171 26.09 -42.98 4.50
C GLY A 171 25.32 -43.37 3.24
N PRO A 172 25.23 -42.48 2.23
CA PRO A 172 24.67 -42.83 0.93
C PRO A 172 25.66 -43.64 0.09
N GLU A 173 25.18 -44.55 -0.73
CA GLU A 173 26.00 -45.23 -1.74
C GLU A 173 26.58 -44.18 -2.74
N PRO A 174 27.79 -44.37 -3.29
CA PRO A 174 28.45 -43.34 -4.10
C PRO A 174 27.69 -43.03 -5.41
N LEU A 175 26.90 -43.99 -5.92
CA LEU A 175 26.02 -43.78 -7.07
C LEU A 175 24.82 -42.89 -6.70
N GLU A 176 24.17 -43.16 -5.56
CA GLU A 176 23.06 -42.34 -5.04
C GLU A 176 23.52 -40.91 -4.76
N GLN A 177 24.69 -40.78 -4.13
CA GLN A 177 25.31 -39.49 -3.86
C GLN A 177 25.46 -38.64 -5.14
N ARG A 178 25.98 -39.22 -6.23
CA ARG A 178 26.17 -38.49 -7.50
C ARG A 178 24.83 -38.09 -8.12
N PHE A 179 23.86 -39.01 -8.11
CA PHE A 179 22.54 -38.76 -8.65
C PHE A 179 21.83 -37.63 -7.90
N ILE A 180 21.78 -37.72 -6.57
CA ILE A 180 21.10 -36.74 -5.71
C ILE A 180 21.82 -35.40 -5.75
N ALA A 181 23.16 -35.37 -5.74
CA ALA A 181 23.91 -34.12 -5.87
C ALA A 181 23.65 -33.43 -7.21
N SER A 182 23.57 -34.19 -8.31
CA SER A 182 23.24 -33.65 -9.64
C SER A 182 21.81 -33.08 -9.66
N TRP A 183 20.85 -33.84 -9.15
CA TRP A 183 19.45 -33.41 -9.06
C TRP A 183 19.30 -32.14 -8.22
N LEU A 184 19.92 -32.07 -7.04
CA LEU A 184 19.87 -30.89 -6.16
C LEU A 184 20.46 -29.65 -6.82
N ARG A 185 21.58 -29.77 -7.56
CA ARG A 185 22.16 -28.65 -8.30
C ARG A 185 21.21 -28.15 -9.39
N MET A 186 20.58 -29.06 -10.13
CA MET A 186 19.60 -28.69 -11.16
C MET A 186 18.36 -28.04 -10.57
N SER A 187 17.81 -28.59 -9.48
CA SER A 187 16.67 -28.00 -8.76
C SER A 187 17.00 -26.60 -8.22
N PHE A 188 18.20 -26.40 -7.68
CA PHE A 188 18.64 -25.09 -7.20
C PHE A 188 18.76 -24.08 -8.35
N LEU A 189 19.36 -24.45 -9.48
CA LEU A 189 19.45 -23.58 -10.65
C LEU A 189 18.07 -23.19 -11.20
N PHE A 190 17.14 -24.15 -11.25
CA PHE A 190 15.76 -23.88 -11.65
C PHE A 190 15.08 -22.92 -10.68
N PHE A 191 15.17 -23.17 -9.37
CA PHE A 191 14.62 -22.27 -8.36
C PHE A 191 15.21 -20.85 -8.45
N ALA A 192 16.54 -20.74 -8.62
CA ALA A 192 17.21 -19.45 -8.78
C ALA A 192 16.73 -18.70 -10.03
N LEU A 193 16.47 -19.40 -11.14
CA LEU A 193 15.89 -18.80 -12.34
C LEU A 193 14.48 -18.25 -12.09
N PHE A 194 13.61 -19.00 -11.37
CA PHE A 194 12.27 -18.52 -11.01
C PHE A 194 12.31 -17.27 -10.14
N VAL A 195 13.18 -17.27 -9.12
CA VAL A 195 13.38 -16.09 -8.27
C VAL A 195 13.87 -14.91 -9.09
N PHE A 196 14.86 -15.12 -9.97
CA PHE A 196 15.38 -14.07 -10.84
C PHE A 196 14.30 -13.48 -11.76
N VAL A 197 13.50 -14.31 -12.43
CA VAL A 197 12.40 -13.86 -13.29
C VAL A 197 11.34 -13.10 -12.48
N GLY A 198 11.01 -13.58 -11.28
CA GLY A 198 10.06 -12.90 -10.38
C GLY A 198 10.56 -11.51 -9.95
N VAL A 199 11.83 -11.41 -9.54
CA VAL A 199 12.46 -10.13 -9.17
C VAL A 199 12.56 -9.21 -10.38
N ALA A 200 12.97 -9.71 -11.56
CA ALA A 200 13.05 -8.91 -12.78
C ALA A 200 11.68 -8.36 -13.20
N LYS A 201 10.62 -9.18 -13.12
CA LYS A 201 9.25 -8.73 -13.39
C LYS A 201 8.78 -7.66 -12.39
N THR A 202 9.08 -7.86 -11.11
CA THR A 202 8.73 -6.89 -10.05
C THR A 202 9.49 -5.58 -10.23
N TYR A 203 10.80 -5.66 -10.51
CA TYR A 203 11.64 -4.50 -10.81
C TYR A 203 11.16 -3.76 -12.06
N HIS A 204 10.80 -4.47 -13.12
CA HIS A 204 10.22 -3.87 -14.32
C HIS A 204 8.92 -3.13 -14.00
N SER A 205 7.99 -3.78 -13.29
CA SER A 205 6.71 -3.17 -12.86
C SER A 205 6.92 -1.92 -11.98
N LEU A 206 7.90 -1.96 -11.06
CA LEU A 206 8.33 -0.80 -10.28
C LEU A 206 8.92 0.32 -11.17
N SER A 207 9.76 -0.02 -12.15
CA SER A 207 10.42 0.96 -13.03
C SER A 207 9.47 1.63 -14.02
N VAL A 208 8.46 0.90 -14.50
CA VAL A 208 7.40 1.44 -15.38
C VAL A 208 6.43 2.33 -14.61
N GLY A 209 6.43 2.28 -13.28
CA GLY A 209 5.55 3.10 -12.45
C GLY A 209 4.12 2.56 -12.36
N GLU A 210 3.89 1.29 -12.66
CA GLU A 210 2.58 0.64 -12.46
C GLU A 210 2.12 0.74 -10.99
N TYR A 211 3.06 0.80 -10.05
CA TYR A 211 2.79 1.04 -8.63
C TYR A 211 2.58 2.51 -8.26
N ARG A 212 3.06 3.45 -9.10
CA ARG A 212 2.79 4.89 -8.91
C ARG A 212 1.34 5.23 -9.25
N GLU A 213 0.78 4.62 -10.30
CA GLU A 213 -0.60 4.88 -10.73
C GLU A 213 -1.68 4.20 -9.86
N SER A 214 -1.34 3.17 -9.08
CA SER A 214 -2.31 2.53 -8.16
C SER A 214 -2.32 3.13 -6.75
N GLY A 215 -1.24 3.83 -6.35
CA GLY A 215 -1.13 4.55 -5.07
C GLY A 215 -1.67 5.98 -5.14
N THR A 216 -1.56 6.65 -6.30
CA THR A 216 -2.58 7.63 -6.69
C THR A 216 -3.79 6.82 -7.13
N ALA A 217 -4.50 6.26 -6.15
CA ALA A 217 -5.91 6.00 -6.35
C ALA A 217 -6.45 7.15 -7.20
N THR A 218 -7.15 6.83 -8.27
CA THR A 218 -8.26 7.68 -8.68
C THR A 218 -9.03 7.98 -7.38
N VAL A 219 -8.64 9.03 -6.64
CA VAL A 219 -9.36 9.54 -5.48
C VAL A 219 -10.69 9.82 -6.11
N ALA A 220 -11.65 8.92 -5.88
CA ALA A 220 -12.68 8.62 -6.85
C ALA A 220 -13.23 9.93 -7.38
N MET A 221 -12.80 10.28 -8.60
CA MET A 221 -13.10 11.58 -9.19
C MET A 221 -14.59 11.75 -9.08
N CYS A 222 -15.03 12.92 -8.64
CA CYS A 222 -16.43 13.07 -8.32
C CYS A 222 -17.28 12.74 -9.56
N LYS A 223 -18.06 11.66 -9.49
CA LYS A 223 -18.83 11.14 -10.63
C LYS A 223 -19.88 12.13 -11.13
N GLU A 224 -20.22 13.11 -10.29
CA GLU A 224 -21.19 14.18 -10.60
C GLU A 224 -20.60 15.18 -11.62
N ILE A 225 -19.27 15.33 -11.67
CA ILE A 225 -18.56 16.16 -12.67
C ILE A 225 -18.24 15.28 -13.88
N LYS A 226 -19.11 15.33 -14.90
CA LYS A 226 -19.03 14.47 -16.09
C LYS A 226 -17.96 14.87 -17.11
N ASP A 227 -17.35 16.05 -16.95
CA ASP A 227 -16.43 16.60 -17.94
C ASP A 227 -14.99 16.20 -17.63
N SER A 228 -14.45 15.34 -18.49
CA SER A 228 -13.07 14.86 -18.41
C SER A 228 -12.04 15.87 -18.94
N GLU A 229 -12.48 16.92 -19.63
CA GLU A 229 -11.58 17.94 -20.19
C GLU A 229 -11.12 18.95 -19.13
N LEU A 230 -11.84 19.05 -18.01
CA LEU A 230 -11.47 19.92 -16.90
C LEU A 230 -10.35 19.29 -16.05
N GLN A 231 -9.23 20.00 -15.95
CA GLN A 231 -8.06 19.61 -15.15
C GLN A 231 -7.61 20.76 -14.24
N GLY A 232 -7.04 20.41 -13.08
CA GLY A 232 -6.45 21.37 -12.16
C GLY A 232 -7.46 22.38 -11.58
N ALA A 233 -7.10 23.66 -11.58
CA ALA A 233 -7.87 24.72 -10.94
C ALA A 233 -9.28 24.93 -11.52
N SER A 234 -9.46 24.75 -12.85
CA SER A 234 -10.77 24.92 -13.48
C SER A 234 -11.77 23.84 -13.06
N ARG A 235 -11.29 22.63 -12.79
CA ARG A 235 -12.11 21.53 -12.27
C ARG A 235 -12.60 21.82 -10.85
N LEU A 236 -11.74 22.36 -9.99
CA LEU A 236 -12.13 22.75 -8.63
C LEU A 236 -13.09 23.95 -8.64
N ASP A 237 -12.90 24.92 -9.53
CA ASP A 237 -13.81 26.06 -9.71
C ASP A 237 -15.21 25.60 -10.16
N ALA A 238 -15.28 24.63 -11.08
CA ALA A 238 -16.55 23.98 -11.45
C ALA A 238 -17.18 23.25 -10.25
N ALA A 239 -16.41 22.52 -9.46
CA ALA A 239 -16.90 21.81 -8.28
C ALA A 239 -17.49 22.80 -7.26
N LEU A 240 -16.76 23.87 -6.94
CA LEU A 240 -17.22 24.94 -6.05
C LEU A 240 -18.52 25.60 -6.56
N SER A 241 -18.56 25.91 -7.85
CA SER A 241 -19.76 26.47 -8.49
C SER A 241 -20.96 25.55 -8.38
N LEU A 242 -20.79 24.26 -8.67
CA LEU A 242 -21.86 23.26 -8.53
C LEU A 242 -22.28 23.05 -7.08
N PHE A 243 -21.35 23.18 -6.12
CA PHE A 243 -21.65 23.06 -4.70
C PHE A 243 -22.53 24.21 -4.20
N LEU A 244 -22.19 25.46 -4.56
CA LEU A 244 -23.02 26.62 -4.25
C LEU A 244 -24.42 26.53 -4.87
N LEU A 245 -24.54 25.84 -6.01
CA LEU A 245 -25.80 25.56 -6.67
C LEU A 245 -26.56 24.37 -6.08
N ASN A 246 -25.98 23.67 -5.11
CA ASN A 246 -26.49 22.44 -4.48
C ASN A 246 -26.68 21.27 -5.47
N GLU A 247 -25.82 21.15 -6.47
CA GLU A 247 -25.84 20.05 -7.45
C GLU A 247 -24.86 18.91 -7.11
N ILE A 248 -23.87 19.19 -6.24
CA ILE A 248 -22.91 18.19 -5.78
C ILE A 248 -22.92 18.03 -4.26
N THR A 249 -22.52 16.85 -3.81
CA THR A 249 -22.45 16.52 -2.38
C THR A 249 -21.22 17.14 -1.68
N PRO A 250 -21.27 17.40 -0.36
CA PRO A 250 -20.12 17.86 0.41
C PRO A 250 -18.90 16.92 0.29
N GLU A 251 -19.14 15.60 0.26
CA GLU A 251 -18.10 14.58 0.10
C GLU A 251 -17.38 14.68 -1.26
N CYS A 252 -18.13 15.00 -2.32
CA CYS A 252 -17.59 15.23 -3.65
C CYS A 252 -16.64 16.44 -3.66
N LEU A 253 -17.09 17.57 -3.12
CA LEU A 253 -16.26 18.77 -3.04
C LEU A 253 -15.02 18.54 -2.16
N HIS A 254 -15.14 17.79 -1.06
CA HIS A 254 -14.01 17.46 -0.20
C HIS A 254 -12.92 16.68 -0.94
N LYS A 255 -13.31 15.70 -1.77
CA LYS A 255 -12.39 14.89 -2.58
C LYS A 255 -11.67 15.72 -3.65
N GLU A 256 -12.40 16.60 -4.34
CA GLU A 256 -11.81 17.49 -5.34
C GLU A 256 -10.87 18.52 -4.69
N ALA A 257 -11.20 19.01 -3.48
CA ALA A 257 -10.32 19.88 -2.71
C ALA A 257 -9.02 19.17 -2.29
N GLU A 258 -9.09 17.93 -1.79
CA GLU A 258 -7.90 17.12 -1.48
C GLU A 258 -7.05 16.89 -2.74
N LEU A 259 -7.67 16.46 -3.84
CA LEU A 259 -6.98 16.27 -5.11
C LEU A 259 -6.23 17.52 -5.56
N SER A 260 -6.85 18.69 -5.39
CA SER A 260 -6.24 19.97 -5.77
C SER A 260 -5.07 20.34 -4.84
N LEU A 261 -5.21 20.15 -3.52
CA LEU A 261 -4.15 20.41 -2.54
C LEU A 261 -2.88 19.59 -2.81
N TRP A 262 -3.04 18.32 -3.21
CA TRP A 262 -1.92 17.42 -3.45
C TRP A 262 -1.43 17.41 -4.89
N GLY A 263 -2.27 17.78 -5.86
CA GLY A 263 -1.97 17.72 -7.30
C GLY A 263 -1.23 18.95 -7.83
N ASP A 264 -1.73 20.16 -7.53
CA ASP A 264 -1.12 21.43 -7.95
C ASP A 264 -1.16 22.44 -6.79
N PRO A 265 -0.23 22.31 -5.83
CA PRO A 265 -0.23 23.13 -4.62
C PRO A 265 0.06 24.61 -4.91
N VAL A 266 0.57 24.98 -6.09
CA VAL A 266 0.96 26.37 -6.37
C VAL A 266 -0.25 27.19 -6.82
N ASN A 267 -1.04 26.68 -7.76
CA ASN A 267 -2.10 27.49 -8.38
C ASN A 267 -3.46 27.33 -7.70
N SER A 268 -3.70 26.19 -7.04
CA SER A 268 -5.05 25.78 -6.62
C SER A 268 -5.26 25.74 -5.11
N GLN A 269 -4.19 25.95 -4.33
CA GLN A 269 -4.20 25.79 -2.87
C GLN A 269 -5.19 26.73 -2.18
N SER A 270 -5.27 27.99 -2.59
CA SER A 270 -6.19 28.98 -2.00
C SER A 270 -7.66 28.60 -2.24
N MET A 271 -8.00 28.16 -3.45
CA MET A 271 -9.34 27.66 -3.78
C MET A 271 -9.67 26.35 -3.07
N ALA A 272 -8.69 25.47 -2.88
CA ALA A 272 -8.92 24.21 -2.20
C ALA A 272 -9.17 24.42 -0.70
N TYR A 273 -8.46 25.36 -0.06
CA TYR A 273 -8.80 25.77 1.30
C TYR A 273 -10.15 26.49 1.36
N PHE A 274 -10.54 27.23 0.33
CA PHE A 274 -11.88 27.83 0.25
C PHE A 274 -12.97 26.75 0.19
N ALA A 275 -12.75 25.69 -0.59
CA ALA A 275 -13.63 24.52 -0.58
C ALA A 275 -13.72 23.88 0.82
N LYS A 276 -12.59 23.72 1.53
CA LYS A 276 -12.58 23.22 2.92
C LYS A 276 -13.32 24.14 3.89
N TYR A 277 -13.18 25.46 3.73
CA TYR A 277 -13.90 26.47 4.49
C TYR A 277 -15.42 26.32 4.34
N LEU A 278 -15.90 26.11 3.10
CA LEU A 278 -17.34 25.89 2.84
C LEU A 278 -17.89 24.59 3.43
N LEU A 279 -17.03 23.59 3.62
CA LEU A 279 -17.41 22.26 4.10
C LEU A 279 -17.34 22.10 5.62
N THR A 280 -16.67 23.03 6.29
CA THR A 280 -16.36 22.92 7.72
C THR A 280 -17.27 23.82 8.54
N GLU A 281 -17.94 23.21 9.51
CA GLU A 281 -18.70 23.91 10.55
C GLU A 281 -17.79 24.11 11.79
N ASP A 282 -18.18 24.96 12.74
CA ASP A 282 -17.51 25.17 14.04
C ASP A 282 -16.13 25.87 14.05
N GLU A 283 -15.32 25.64 15.10
CA GLU A 283 -14.07 26.36 15.39
C GLU A 283 -12.98 26.20 14.32
N GLU A 284 -13.04 25.12 13.53
CA GLU A 284 -12.13 24.91 12.40
C GLU A 284 -12.42 25.83 11.22
N HIS A 285 -13.64 26.37 11.13
CA HIS A 285 -14.06 27.31 10.10
C HIS A 285 -13.15 28.56 10.05
N GLN A 286 -12.85 29.15 11.22
CA GLN A 286 -11.96 30.32 11.33
C GLN A 286 -10.50 29.99 11.00
N LYS A 287 -10.05 28.76 11.24
CA LYS A 287 -8.70 28.31 10.86
C LYS A 287 -8.56 28.22 9.34
N TYR A 288 -9.56 27.67 8.66
CA TYR A 288 -9.57 27.62 7.21
C TYR A 288 -9.72 29.01 6.60
N LEU A 289 -10.56 29.89 7.16
CA LEU A 289 -10.66 31.27 6.70
C LEU A 289 -9.32 32.01 6.78
N ALA A 290 -8.62 31.90 7.92
CA ALA A 290 -7.29 32.47 8.09
C ALA A 290 -6.29 31.90 7.07
N LYS A 291 -6.38 30.61 6.76
CA LYS A 291 -5.52 29.94 5.77
C LYS A 291 -5.80 30.39 4.34
N VAL A 292 -7.09 30.52 3.96
CA VAL A 292 -7.51 31.04 2.65
C VAL A 292 -7.02 32.49 2.47
N CYS A 293 -7.05 33.28 3.53
CA CYS A 293 -6.66 34.68 3.54
C CYS A 293 -5.20 34.95 3.90
N GLU A 294 -4.31 33.94 3.85
CA GLU A 294 -2.85 34.18 3.95
C GLU A 294 -2.38 35.12 2.82
N ASP A 295 -2.97 35.00 1.64
CA ASP A 295 -2.87 35.99 0.57
C ASP A 295 -4.18 36.78 0.48
N ALA A 296 -4.17 37.98 1.05
CA ALA A 296 -5.31 38.90 1.04
C ALA A 296 -5.72 39.36 -0.37
N THR A 297 -4.83 39.22 -1.37
CA THR A 297 -5.13 39.55 -2.77
C THR A 297 -5.72 38.38 -3.55
N SER A 298 -5.76 37.19 -2.95
CA SER A 298 -6.31 36.01 -3.60
C SER A 298 -7.84 36.14 -3.80
N SER A 299 -8.30 35.69 -4.96
CA SER A 299 -9.74 35.63 -5.26
C SER A 299 -10.50 34.76 -4.26
N ALA A 300 -9.88 33.66 -3.80
CA ALA A 300 -10.45 32.78 -2.78
C ALA A 300 -10.74 33.51 -1.44
N CYS A 301 -9.83 34.38 -0.98
CA CYS A 301 -10.05 35.18 0.22
C CYS A 301 -11.20 36.19 0.04
N ALA A 302 -11.23 36.89 -1.10
CA ALA A 302 -12.31 37.82 -1.42
C ALA A 302 -13.70 37.14 -1.46
N LEU A 303 -13.76 35.90 -1.99
CA LEU A 303 -14.98 35.08 -2.02
C LEU A 303 -15.39 34.61 -0.62
N ALA A 304 -14.45 34.11 0.19
CA ALA A 304 -14.71 33.69 1.56
C ALA A 304 -15.25 34.84 2.42
N GLN A 305 -14.61 36.00 2.32
CA GLN A 305 -15.01 37.23 2.99
C GLN A 305 -16.36 37.78 2.51
N TYR A 306 -16.72 37.59 1.23
CA TYR A 306 -18.05 37.95 0.72
C TYR A 306 -19.14 37.06 1.32
N LEU A 307 -18.88 35.77 1.50
CA LEU A 307 -19.86 34.86 2.11
C LEU A 307 -20.10 35.14 3.60
N GLU A 308 -19.12 35.68 4.31
CA GLU A 308 -19.27 36.09 5.72
C GLU A 308 -20.03 37.42 5.87
N ASP A 309 -19.63 38.45 5.12
CA ASP A 309 -20.13 39.83 5.33
C ASP A 309 -21.21 40.27 4.31
N SER A 310 -21.42 39.53 3.22
CA SER A 310 -22.27 39.92 2.08
C SER A 310 -21.91 41.28 1.43
N ASP A 311 -20.66 41.75 1.57
CA ASP A 311 -20.21 43.02 0.99
C ASP A 311 -19.82 42.88 -0.49
N SER A 312 -20.64 43.46 -1.36
CA SER A 312 -20.44 43.52 -2.81
C SER A 312 -19.09 44.08 -3.28
N LYS A 313 -18.45 44.95 -2.48
CA LYS A 313 -17.13 45.48 -2.84
C LYS A 313 -16.07 44.38 -2.85
N ARG A 314 -16.18 43.39 -1.98
CA ARG A 314 -15.26 42.25 -1.92
C ARG A 314 -15.46 41.31 -3.11
N LEU A 315 -16.71 41.07 -3.52
CA LEU A 315 -17.00 40.29 -4.73
C LEU A 315 -16.50 40.96 -6.03
N ALA A 316 -16.34 42.29 -6.03
CA ALA A 316 -15.73 43.02 -7.14
C ALA A 316 -14.20 42.85 -7.19
N GLN A 317 -13.55 42.52 -6.07
CA GLN A 317 -12.10 42.25 -6.01
C GLN A 317 -11.75 40.82 -6.47
N ALA A 318 -12.70 39.88 -6.36
CA ALA A 318 -12.52 38.52 -6.88
C ALA A 318 -12.39 38.51 -8.41
N ASP A 319 -11.54 37.61 -8.92
CA ASP A 319 -11.35 37.44 -10.36
C ASP A 319 -12.69 37.11 -11.05
N ALA A 320 -13.04 37.94 -12.04
CA ALA A 320 -14.27 37.82 -12.82
C ALA A 320 -14.24 36.64 -13.80
N SER A 321 -13.04 36.08 -14.08
CA SER A 321 -12.88 34.93 -14.97
C SER A 321 -13.40 33.63 -14.34
N LEU A 322 -13.40 33.54 -13.01
CA LEU A 322 -13.81 32.37 -12.25
C LEU A 322 -15.32 32.16 -12.29
N TRP A 323 -15.74 30.92 -12.50
CA TRP A 323 -17.14 30.54 -12.55
C TRP A 323 -17.83 30.73 -11.19
N VAL A 324 -17.14 30.43 -10.09
CA VAL A 324 -17.68 30.61 -8.74
C VAL A 324 -18.03 32.07 -8.46
N THR A 325 -17.19 33.01 -8.92
CA THR A 325 -17.44 34.46 -8.80
C THR A 325 -18.67 34.86 -9.60
N GLN A 326 -18.82 34.33 -10.82
CA GLN A 326 -19.96 34.63 -11.67
C GLN A 326 -21.27 34.09 -11.08
N VAL A 327 -21.25 32.89 -10.51
CA VAL A 327 -22.40 32.30 -9.80
C VAL A 327 -22.82 33.17 -8.61
N LEU A 328 -21.88 33.62 -7.78
CA LEU A 328 -22.21 34.51 -6.66
C LEU A 328 -22.74 35.87 -7.12
N ARG A 329 -22.25 36.41 -8.24
CA ARG A 329 -22.79 37.66 -8.84
C ARG A 329 -24.21 37.49 -9.37
N VAL A 330 -24.57 36.32 -9.90
CA VAL A 330 -25.95 36.00 -10.27
C VAL A 330 -26.85 36.10 -9.04
N GLU A 331 -26.45 35.49 -7.92
CA GLU A 331 -27.23 35.51 -6.68
C GLU A 331 -27.30 36.91 -6.06
N GLU A 332 -26.20 37.66 -6.09
CA GLU A 332 -26.16 39.05 -5.64
C GLU A 332 -27.14 39.93 -6.43
N LYS A 333 -27.08 39.90 -7.77
CA LYS A 333 -27.99 40.67 -8.63
C LYS A 333 -29.45 40.26 -8.43
N TYR A 334 -29.70 38.96 -8.32
CA TYR A 334 -31.02 38.43 -8.04
C TYR A 334 -31.56 38.94 -6.70
N SER A 335 -30.74 38.94 -5.64
CA SER A 335 -31.10 39.47 -4.31
C SER A 335 -31.40 40.97 -4.33
N ARG A 336 -30.64 41.73 -5.12
CA ARG A 336 -30.84 43.18 -5.38
C ARG A 336 -32.02 43.48 -6.29
N ARG A 337 -32.76 42.47 -6.71
CA ARG A 337 -33.91 42.56 -7.63
C ARG A 337 -33.55 42.99 -9.06
N ASP A 338 -32.27 42.97 -9.42
CA ASP A 338 -31.80 43.14 -10.80
C ASP A 338 -31.88 41.80 -11.55
N VAL A 339 -33.11 41.41 -11.89
CA VAL A 339 -33.38 40.12 -12.55
C VAL A 339 -32.80 40.09 -13.97
N ALA A 340 -32.88 41.19 -14.70
CA ALA A 340 -32.34 41.28 -16.07
C ALA A 340 -30.81 41.07 -16.08
N GLY A 341 -30.09 41.76 -15.18
CA GLY A 341 -28.64 41.57 -15.07
C GLY A 341 -28.24 40.19 -14.55
N SER A 342 -29.10 39.50 -13.81
CA SER A 342 -28.89 38.10 -13.40
C SER A 342 -29.11 37.12 -14.55
N LEU A 343 -30.14 37.33 -15.39
CA LEU A 343 -30.44 36.49 -16.55
C LEU A 343 -29.32 36.53 -17.59
N GLU A 344 -28.75 37.71 -17.86
CA GLU A 344 -27.62 37.85 -18.78
C GLU A 344 -26.38 37.04 -18.33
N LEU A 345 -26.12 37.01 -17.01
CA LEU A 345 -25.02 36.21 -16.46
C LEU A 345 -25.33 34.72 -16.48
N ILE A 346 -26.59 34.33 -16.23
CA ILE A 346 -27.02 32.93 -16.32
C ILE A 346 -26.86 32.41 -17.75
N GLU A 347 -27.24 33.19 -18.76
CA GLU A 347 -27.07 32.82 -20.17
C GLU A 347 -25.58 32.60 -20.53
N LYS A 348 -24.70 33.49 -20.08
CA LYS A 348 -23.24 33.32 -20.25
C LYS A 348 -22.74 32.02 -19.61
N LEU A 349 -23.20 31.70 -18.41
CA LEU A 349 -22.83 30.47 -17.70
C LEU A 349 -23.45 29.20 -18.29
N GLN A 350 -24.59 29.29 -18.99
CA GLN A 350 -25.20 28.14 -19.70
C GLN A 350 -24.33 27.60 -20.83
N HIS A 351 -23.41 28.40 -21.38
CA HIS A 351 -22.44 27.94 -22.37
C HIS A 351 -21.37 27.00 -21.79
N VAL A 352 -21.19 26.98 -20.46
CA VAL A 352 -20.29 26.05 -19.79
C VAL A 352 -21.01 24.72 -19.58
N ASN A 353 -20.59 23.68 -20.31
CA ASN A 353 -21.27 22.37 -20.33
C ASN A 353 -21.53 21.79 -18.94
N VAL A 354 -20.57 21.93 -18.01
CA VAL A 354 -20.67 21.43 -16.64
C VAL A 354 -21.73 22.15 -15.82
N LEU A 355 -21.92 23.45 -16.03
CA LEU A 355 -22.86 24.28 -15.26
C LEU A 355 -24.24 24.39 -15.92
N ARG A 356 -24.37 24.00 -17.20
CA ARG A 356 -25.58 24.17 -18.00
C ARG A 356 -26.85 23.69 -17.30
N SER A 357 -26.84 22.47 -16.77
CA SER A 357 -28.02 21.89 -16.11
C SER A 357 -28.43 22.67 -14.85
N ALA A 358 -27.45 23.10 -14.05
CA ALA A 358 -27.67 23.88 -12.84
C ALA A 358 -28.19 25.30 -13.17
N MET A 359 -27.61 25.92 -14.19
CA MET A 359 -27.97 27.24 -14.67
C MET A 359 -29.36 27.27 -15.31
N ASP A 360 -29.76 26.22 -16.03
CA ASP A 360 -31.12 26.09 -16.56
C ASP A 360 -32.17 26.13 -15.44
N LYS A 361 -31.93 25.44 -14.31
CA LYS A 361 -32.84 25.50 -13.14
C LYS A 361 -32.95 26.92 -12.58
N LYS A 362 -31.82 27.63 -12.45
CA LYS A 362 -31.80 29.03 -11.97
C LYS A 362 -32.43 30.00 -12.99
N TYR A 363 -32.28 29.74 -14.28
CA TYR A 363 -32.93 30.50 -15.36
C TYR A 363 -34.45 30.44 -15.23
N VAL A 364 -35.02 29.23 -15.14
CA VAL A 364 -36.47 29.03 -14.97
C VAL A 364 -36.98 29.73 -13.72
N ARG A 365 -36.27 29.61 -12.59
CA ARG A 365 -36.64 30.28 -11.33
C ARG A 365 -36.64 31.81 -11.48
N SER A 366 -35.68 32.36 -12.21
CA SER A 366 -35.54 33.80 -12.42
C SER A 366 -36.64 34.36 -13.32
N ILE A 367 -36.97 33.64 -14.41
CA ILE A 367 -38.09 33.97 -15.29
C ILE A 367 -39.44 33.88 -14.56
N TRP A 368 -39.63 32.85 -13.73
CA TRP A 368 -40.86 32.73 -12.96
C TRP A 368 -41.02 33.90 -11.97
N ALA A 369 -39.96 34.26 -11.25
CA ALA A 369 -39.96 35.43 -10.37
C ALA A 369 -40.26 36.74 -11.12
N LEU A 370 -39.83 36.86 -12.38
CA LEU A 370 -40.13 38.00 -13.24
C LEU A 370 -41.60 38.03 -13.67
N ASN A 371 -42.17 36.87 -14.05
CA ASN A 371 -43.56 36.73 -14.45
C ASN A 371 -44.52 36.97 -13.28
N GLU A 372 -44.21 36.48 -12.08
CA GLU A 372 -45.04 36.73 -10.90
C GLU A 372 -45.12 38.23 -10.58
N ARG A 373 -44.02 38.98 -10.81
CA ARG A 373 -43.99 40.43 -10.66
C ARG A 373 -44.79 41.15 -11.74
N SER A 374 -44.76 40.68 -12.99
CA SER A 374 -45.53 41.29 -14.08
C SER A 374 -47.04 41.08 -13.91
N GLN A 375 -47.46 39.98 -13.29
CA GLN A 375 -48.87 39.66 -13.05
C GLN A 375 -49.50 40.42 -11.86
N LYS A 376 -48.72 40.93 -10.91
CA LYS A 376 -49.21 41.78 -9.80
C LYS A 376 -49.65 43.16 -10.34
N LYS A 377 -50.84 43.21 -10.96
CA LYS A 377 -51.50 44.41 -11.47
C LYS A 377 -51.62 45.47 -10.36
N GLY A 378 -50.86 46.56 -10.48
CA GLY A 378 -50.94 47.72 -9.60
C GLY A 378 -49.59 48.27 -9.11
N GLY A 379 -48.49 47.51 -9.25
CA GLY A 379 -47.14 48.01 -8.96
C GLY A 379 -46.54 48.76 -10.15
N ARG A 380 -45.83 49.86 -9.90
CA ARG A 380 -44.96 50.50 -10.91
C ARG A 380 -44.00 49.45 -11.46
N GLN A 381 -44.03 49.19 -12.77
CA GLN A 381 -43.05 48.32 -13.42
C GLN A 381 -41.67 48.99 -13.28
N PRO A 382 -40.65 48.30 -12.75
CA PRO A 382 -39.30 48.85 -12.72
C PRO A 382 -38.81 49.05 -14.16
N ALA A 383 -38.00 50.09 -14.41
CA ALA A 383 -37.51 50.40 -15.75
C ALA A 383 -36.68 49.27 -16.39
N SER A 384 -36.18 48.32 -15.59
CA SER A 384 -35.52 47.10 -16.06
C SER A 384 -36.48 46.01 -16.55
N ALA A 385 -37.80 46.24 -16.53
CA ALA A 385 -38.83 45.28 -16.91
C ALA A 385 -39.29 45.38 -18.37
N ASP A 386 -38.50 45.98 -19.27
CA ASP A 386 -38.68 45.78 -20.72
C ASP A 386 -38.22 44.36 -21.12
N SER A 387 -38.78 43.37 -20.42
CA SER A 387 -38.35 41.98 -20.36
C SER A 387 -39.15 41.06 -21.27
N LYS A 388 -39.87 41.64 -22.23
CA LYS A 388 -40.54 40.90 -23.29
C LYS A 388 -39.62 39.92 -24.04
N PRO A 389 -38.36 40.25 -24.39
CA PRO A 389 -37.52 39.31 -25.14
C PRO A 389 -37.21 38.03 -24.36
N TRP A 390 -36.93 38.11 -23.06
CA TRP A 390 -36.63 36.94 -22.23
C TRP A 390 -37.84 36.02 -22.01
N LEU A 391 -39.04 36.60 -21.92
CA LEU A 391 -40.27 35.82 -21.78
C LEU A 391 -40.63 35.12 -23.10
N GLU A 392 -40.42 35.79 -24.24
CA GLU A 392 -40.62 35.19 -25.57
C GLU A 392 -39.59 34.08 -25.84
N ASP A 393 -38.30 34.32 -25.56
CA ASP A 393 -37.25 33.31 -25.66
C ASP A 393 -37.51 32.12 -24.73
N PHE A 394 -37.95 32.35 -23.50
CA PHE A 394 -38.33 31.27 -22.58
C PHE A 394 -39.50 30.43 -23.13
N LYS A 395 -40.53 31.08 -23.70
CA LYS A 395 -41.66 30.38 -24.33
C LYS A 395 -41.22 29.55 -25.53
N GLU A 396 -40.33 30.09 -26.35
CA GLU A 396 -39.76 29.40 -27.51
C GLU A 396 -38.90 28.19 -27.07
N LYS A 397 -37.95 28.40 -26.16
CA LYS A 397 -36.99 27.39 -25.68
C LYS A 397 -37.65 26.22 -24.96
N TYR A 398 -38.72 26.45 -24.20
CA TYR A 398 -39.40 25.41 -23.41
C TYR A 398 -40.77 25.01 -23.96
N GLY A 399 -41.21 25.58 -25.09
CA GLY A 399 -42.50 25.24 -25.72
C GLY A 399 -43.73 25.58 -24.86
N VAL A 400 -43.61 26.58 -23.98
CA VAL A 400 -44.71 27.00 -23.10
C VAL A 400 -45.56 28.03 -23.85
N GLN A 401 -46.79 27.66 -24.20
CA GLN A 401 -47.73 28.56 -24.89
C GLN A 401 -48.34 29.60 -23.94
#